data_AF-A0A0Q8ZW86-F1
#
_entry.id   AF-A0A0Q8ZW86-F1
#
_cell.length_a   1.000
_cell.length_b   1.000
_cell.length_c   1.000
_cell.angle_alpha   90.00
_cell.angle_beta   90.00
_cell.angle_gamma   90.00
#
_symmetry.space_group_name_H-M   'P 1'
#
loop_
_entity.id
_entity.type
_entity.pdbx_description
1 polymer ?
#
loop_
_entity_poly.entity_id
_entity_poly.type
_entity_poly.pdbx_seq_one_letter_code
_entity_poly.pdbx_strand_id
1 'polypeptide(L)' 'MTAAVDRDYAARWEVDGARGHADTMCCLIDSATEHLDGAQRTCAEAILDRARLVLADLDRLAEVLR' A
#
# COMPACT_ATOMS: atom_id res chain seq x y z
N MET A 1 24.22 16.39 14.07
CA MET A 1 23.13 16.67 13.12
C MET A 1 22.89 15.57 12.08
N THR A 2 23.74 14.54 11.99
CA THR A 2 23.66 13.48 10.96
C THR A 2 22.64 12.38 11.26
N ALA A 3 22.56 11.90 12.51
CA ALA A 3 21.72 10.73 12.84
C ALA A 3 20.20 10.95 12.76
N ALA A 4 19.71 12.19 12.95
CA ALA A 4 18.28 12.49 12.84
C ALA A 4 17.84 12.57 11.36
N VAL A 5 18.64 13.25 10.53
CA VAL A 5 18.44 13.32 9.07
C VAL A 5 18.46 11.92 8.44
N ASP A 6 19.30 11.02 8.97
CA ASP A 6 19.38 9.63 8.51
C ASP A 6 18.11 8.82 8.84
N ARG A 7 17.49 9.07 10.00
CA ARG A 7 16.22 8.41 10.39
C ARG A 7 15.04 8.91 9.58
N ASP A 8 14.94 10.22 9.32
CA ASP A 8 13.84 10.78 8.53
C ASP A 8 13.93 10.31 7.08
N TYR A 9 15.15 10.21 6.54
CA TYR A 9 15.39 9.60 5.24
C TYR A 9 14.98 8.12 5.21
N ALA A 10 15.43 7.33 6.19
CA ALA A 10 15.06 5.91 6.28
C ALA A 10 13.53 5.72 6.41
N ALA A 11 12.86 6.53 7.23
CA ALA A 11 11.41 6.46 7.39
C ALA A 11 10.67 6.73 6.08
N ARG A 12 11.06 7.76 5.32
CA ARG A 12 10.47 8.01 3.99
C ARG A 12 10.71 6.86 3.02
N TRP A 13 11.94 6.33 2.98
CA TRP A 13 12.29 5.21 2.12
C TRP A 13 11.41 3.97 2.40
N GLU A 14 11.24 3.62 3.67
CA GLU A 14 10.39 2.50 4.08
C GLU A 14 8.92 2.72 3.71
N VAL A 15 8.39 3.95 3.89
CA VAL A 15 7.01 4.28 3.53
C VAL A 15 6.81 4.23 2.02
N ASP A 16 7.74 4.77 1.24
CA ASP A 16 7.70 4.71 -0.24
C ASP A 16 7.77 3.26 -0.74
N GLY A 17 8.63 2.44 -0.13
CA GLY A 17 8.75 1.01 -0.44
C GLY A 17 7.47 0.24 -0.11
N ALA A 18 6.92 0.45 1.09
CA ALA A 18 5.66 -0.16 1.51
C ALA A 18 4.50 0.24 0.59
N ARG A 19 4.46 1.51 0.17
CA ARG A 19 3.46 2.05 -0.76
C ARG A 19 3.56 1.38 -2.12
N GLY A 20 4.76 1.26 -2.69
CA GLY A 20 4.98 0.56 -3.95
C GLY A 20 4.56 -0.91 -3.92
N HIS A 21 4.83 -1.60 -2.80
CA HIS A 21 4.36 -2.97 -2.61
C HIS A 21 2.84 -3.08 -2.50
N ALA A 22 2.19 -2.21 -1.72
CA ALA A 22 0.74 -2.20 -1.59
C ALA A 22 0.03 -1.89 -2.91
N ASP A 23 0.58 -0.97 -3.71
CA ASP A 23 0.08 -0.62 -5.05
C ASP A 23 0.19 -1.81 -6.01
N THR A 24 1.33 -2.49 -6.00
CA THR A 24 1.53 -3.72 -6.78
C THR A 24 0.51 -4.80 -6.40
N MET A 25 0.26 -5.00 -5.09
CA MET A 25 -0.75 -5.96 -4.64
C MET A 25 -2.15 -5.57 -5.11
N CYS A 26 -2.51 -4.28 -5.05
CA CYS A 26 -3.80 -3.80 -5.57
C CYS A 26 -3.97 -4.15 -7.05
N CYS A 27 -2.96 -3.86 -7.88
CA CYS A 27 -2.99 -4.19 -9.31
C CYS A 27 -3.18 -5.69 -9.57
N LEU A 28 -2.47 -6.54 -8.81
CA LEU A 28 -2.56 -7.99 -8.95
C LEU A 28 -3.92 -8.53 -8.52
N ILE A 29 -4.48 -8.03 -7.42
CA ILE A 29 -5.81 -8.46 -6.93
C ILE A 29 -6.90 -7.98 -7.88
N ASP A 30 -6.82 -6.75 -8.37
CA ASP A 30 -7.78 -6.19 -9.34
C ASP A 30 -7.79 -7.04 -10.61
N SER A 31 -6.60 -7.35 -11.15
CA SER A 31 -6.44 -8.26 -12.30
C SER A 31 -6.99 -9.66 -12.02
N ALA A 32 -6.75 -10.22 -10.83
CA ALA A 32 -7.26 -11.54 -10.47
C ALA A 32 -8.80 -11.54 -10.33
N THR A 33 -9.38 -10.44 -9.86
CA THR A 33 -10.84 -10.29 -9.65
C THR A 33 -11.61 -10.45 -10.95
N GLU A 34 -11.04 -10.06 -12.10
CA GLU A 34 -11.65 -10.27 -13.43
C GLU A 34 -11.83 -11.76 -13.80
N HIS A 35 -11.10 -12.66 -13.14
CA HIS A 35 -11.12 -14.10 -13.39
C HIS A 35 -11.78 -14.90 -12.26
N LEU A 36 -12.34 -14.25 -11.25
CA LEU A 36 -12.98 -14.90 -10.11
C LEU A 36 -14.49 -14.70 -10.14
N ASP A 37 -15.21 -15.70 -9.64
CA ASP A 37 -16.67 -15.69 -9.56
C ASP A 37 -17.18 -15.89 -8.13
N GLY A 38 -18.42 -15.42 -7.90
CA GLY A 38 -19.17 -15.64 -6.66
C GLY A 38 -18.38 -15.25 -5.41
N ALA A 39 -18.33 -16.17 -4.44
CA ALA A 39 -17.70 -15.92 -3.14
C ALA A 39 -16.20 -15.60 -3.24
N GLN A 40 -15.50 -16.14 -4.23
CA GLN A 40 -14.07 -15.85 -4.44
C GLN A 40 -13.87 -14.41 -4.89
N ARG A 41 -14.72 -13.93 -5.81
CA ARG A 41 -14.70 -12.54 -6.27
C ARG A 41 -14.99 -11.57 -5.13
N THR A 42 -16.03 -11.83 -4.34
CA THR A 42 -16.37 -11.01 -3.17
C THR A 42 -15.23 -10.97 -2.15
N CYS A 43 -14.53 -12.09 -1.94
CA CYS A 43 -13.36 -12.13 -1.07
C CYS A 43 -12.21 -11.28 -1.62
N ALA A 44 -11.92 -11.38 -2.92
CA ALA A 44 -10.89 -10.59 -3.59
C ALA A 44 -11.20 -9.08 -3.54
N GLU A 45 -12.45 -8.69 -3.81
CA GLU A 45 -12.93 -7.30 -3.67
C GLU A 45 -12.73 -6.78 -2.23
N ALA A 46 -13.06 -7.57 -1.20
CA ALA A 46 -12.84 -7.18 0.19
C ALA A 46 -11.35 -7.04 0.56
N ILE A 47 -10.48 -7.90 0.02
CA ILE A 47 -9.03 -7.77 0.20
C ILE A 47 -8.52 -6.51 -0.50
N LEU A 48 -8.99 -6.23 -1.73
CA LEU A 48 -8.63 -5.04 -2.49
C LEU A 48 -9.03 -3.76 -1.77
N ASP A 49 -10.24 -3.70 -1.22
CA ASP A 49 -10.70 -2.57 -0.42
C ASP A 49 -9.80 -2.33 0.79
N ARG A 50 -9.38 -3.42 1.47
CA ARG A 50 -8.46 -3.31 2.60
C ARG A 50 -7.06 -2.85 2.18
N ALA A 51 -6.56 -3.32 1.04
CA ALA A 51 -5.28 -2.88 0.49
C ALA A 51 -5.31 -1.40 0.11
N ARG A 52 -6.42 -0.90 -0.45
CA ARG A 52 -6.64 0.54 -0.73
C ARG A 52 -6.64 1.40 0.53
N LEU A 53 -7.18 0.90 1.64
CA LEU A 53 -7.09 1.60 2.94
C LEU A 53 -5.64 1.71 3.42
N VAL A 54 -4.85 0.64 3.28
CA VAL A 54 -3.42 0.67 3.62
C VAL A 54 -2.66 1.67 2.76
N LEU A 55 -2.93 1.73 1.44
CA LEU A 55 -2.35 2.74 0.56
C LEU A 55 -2.69 4.17 1.03
N ALA A 56 -3.94 4.43 1.38
CA ALA A 56 -4.36 5.73 1.88
C ALA A 56 -3.67 6.10 3.21
N ASP A 57 -3.46 5.14 4.11
CA ASP A 57 -2.72 5.37 5.35
C ASP A 57 -1.23 5.63 5.10
N LEU A 58 -0.62 4.95 4.13
CA LEU A 58 0.76 5.19 3.70
C LEU A 58 0.92 6.57 3.03
N ASP A 59 -0.03 6.99 2.20
CA ASP A 59 -0.06 8.33 1.61
C ASP A 59 -0.10 9.42 2.69
N ARG A 60 -0.98 9.26 3.69
CA ARG A 60 -1.02 10.19 4.84
C ARG A 60 0.28 10.20 5.64
N LEU A 61 0.91 9.03 5.83
CA LEU A 61 2.17 8.95 6.55
C LEU A 61 3.30 9.63 5.76
N ALA A 62 3.33 9.47 4.44
CA ALA A 62 4.28 10.15 3.57
C ALA A 62 4.11 11.68 3.60
N GLU A 63 2.88 12.18 3.70
CA GLU A 63 2.61 13.61 3.87
C GLU A 63 3.16 14.18 5.18
N VAL A 64 3.12 13.40 6.27
CA VAL A 64 3.66 13.82 7.57
C VAL A 64 5.19 13.76 7.62
N LEU A 65 5.81 12.92 6.80
CA LEU A 65 7.28 12.76 6.71
C LEU A 65 7.96 13.72 5.71
N ARG A 66 7.19 14.55 5.00
CA ARG A 66 7.71 15.57 4.06
C ARG A 66 8.25 16.79 4.79
#